data_AF-A0A5Q0BM66-F1
#
_entry.id   AF-A0A5Q0BM66-F1
#
_cell.length_a   1.000
_cell.length_b   1.000
_cell.length_c   1.000
_cell.angle_alpha   90.00
_cell.angle_beta   90.00
_cell.angle_gamma   90.00
#
_symmetry.space_group_name_H-M   'P 1'
#
loop_
_entity.id
_entity.type
_entity.pdbx_description
1 polymer ?
#
loop_
_entity_poly.entity_id
_entity_poly.type
_entity_poly.pdbx_seq_one_letter_code
_entity_poly.pdbx_strand_id
1 'polypeptide(L)'
;MNTSADDALRDEAFRYAKTAVALDNNHPFAISTLGRVYVYLWFKRSEEAIPLCRKAVAMDPNNSELQLRLSMALSFSGEGEESFYLIEKALALNPLSSPIYQ
;
A
#
# COMPACT_ATOMS: atom_id res chain seq x y z
N MET A 1 -26.59 1.24 -1.39
CA MET A 1 -26.75 2.68 -1.08
C MET A 1 -26.20 3.00 0.32
N ASN A 2 -24.90 2.79 0.55
CA ASN A 2 -24.20 3.19 1.79
C ASN A 2 -22.88 3.94 1.53
N THR A 3 -22.65 4.31 0.27
CA THR A 3 -21.36 4.79 -0.24
C THR A 3 -20.89 6.09 0.42
N SER A 4 -21.79 7.02 0.76
CA SER A 4 -21.42 8.31 1.34
C SER A 4 -20.87 8.24 2.77
N ALA A 5 -21.38 7.31 3.59
CA ALA A 5 -20.90 7.12 4.96
C ALA A 5 -19.56 6.38 4.97
N ASP A 6 -19.41 5.38 4.09
CA ASP A 6 -18.17 4.61 3.95
C ASP A 6 -17.04 5.45 3.35
N ASP A 7 -17.37 6.44 2.49
CA ASP A 7 -16.39 7.38 1.94
C ASP A 7 -15.91 8.39 3.01
N ALA A 8 -16.81 8.94 3.82
CA ALA A 8 -16.46 9.84 4.91
C ALA A 8 -15.58 9.17 5.97
N LEU A 9 -15.87 7.92 6.32
CA LEU A 9 -15.07 7.13 7.26
C LEU A 9 -13.66 6.86 6.71
N ARG A 10 -13.53 6.67 5.39
CA ARG A 10 -12.25 6.50 4.71
C ARG A 10 -11.42 7.79 4.65
N ASP A 11 -12.05 8.93 4.39
CA ASP A 11 -11.38 10.24 4.43
C ASP A 11 -10.90 10.60 5.84
N GLU A 12 -11.63 10.15 6.86
CA GLU A 12 -11.24 10.31 8.26
C GLU A 12 -10.06 9.40 8.62
N ALA A 13 -10.11 8.12 8.23
CA ALA A 13 -8.99 7.19 8.37
C ALA A 13 -7.71 7.73 7.69
N PHE A 14 -7.86 8.42 6.56
CA PHE A 14 -6.75 9.06 5.85
C PHE A 14 -6.12 10.19 6.64
N ARG A 15 -6.94 11.08 7.22
CA ARG A 15 -6.46 12.16 8.08
C ARG A 15 -5.69 11.62 9.29
N TYR A 16 -6.20 10.59 9.95
CA TYR A 16 -5.52 10.01 11.11
C TYR A 16 -4.21 9.33 10.72
N ALA A 17 -4.20 8.56 9.63
CA ALA A 17 -2.97 7.89 9.18
C ALA A 17 -1.90 8.90 8.72
N LYS A 18 -2.29 10.00 8.06
CA LYS A 18 -1.38 11.08 7.67
C LYS A 18 -0.80 11.80 8.89
N THR A 19 -1.62 12.04 9.90
CA THR A 19 -1.17 12.64 11.17
C THR A 19 -0.20 11.71 11.90
N ALA A 20 -0.48 10.40 11.92
CA ALA A 20 0.41 9.42 12.54
C ALA A 20 1.80 9.40 11.91
N VAL A 21 1.89 9.46 10.57
CA VAL A 21 3.18 9.55 9.86
C VAL A 21 3.85 10.92 10.03
N ALA A 22 3.08 12.01 10.20
CA ALA A 22 3.63 13.33 10.49
C ALA A 22 4.21 13.42 11.92
N LEU A 23 3.66 12.67 12.86
CA LEU A 23 4.13 12.60 14.25
C LEU A 23 5.36 11.70 14.39
N ASP A 24 5.37 10.55 13.70
CA ASP A 24 6.52 9.66 13.65
C ASP A 24 6.66 9.07 12.23
N ASN A 25 7.52 9.70 11.45
CA ASN A 25 7.77 9.32 10.07
C ASN A 25 8.68 8.09 9.93
N ASN A 26 9.15 7.52 11.05
CA ASN A 26 9.98 6.33 11.08
C ASN A 26 9.28 5.16 11.78
N HIS A 27 8.02 5.33 12.20
CA HIS A 27 7.22 4.27 12.80
C HIS A 27 6.62 3.34 11.73
N PRO A 28 7.02 2.06 11.67
CA PRO A 28 6.60 1.14 10.62
C PRO A 28 5.08 0.95 10.56
N PHE A 29 4.41 0.96 11.71
CA PHE A 29 2.95 0.81 11.80
C PHE A 29 2.20 2.06 11.31
N ALA A 30 2.74 3.26 11.50
CA ALA A 30 2.13 4.49 10.99
C ALA A 30 2.19 4.52 9.46
N ILE A 31 3.36 4.18 8.91
CA ILE A 31 3.60 4.08 7.46
C ILE A 31 2.74 2.97 6.84
N SER A 32 2.67 1.80 7.49
CA SER A 32 1.84 0.68 7.02
C SER A 32 0.34 1.01 7.07
N THR A 33 -0.12 1.73 8.09
CA THR A 33 -1.52 2.15 8.21
C THR A 33 -1.87 3.15 7.10
N LEU A 34 -1.01 4.13 6.84
CA LEU A 34 -1.19 5.11 5.77
C LEU A 34 -1.26 4.45 4.39
N GLY A 35 -0.34 3.53 4.08
CA GLY A 35 -0.38 2.81 2.80
C GLY A 35 -1.63 1.93 2.64
N ARG A 36 -2.19 1.39 3.72
CA ARG A 36 -3.39 0.54 3.66
C ARG A 36 -4.64 1.38 3.40
N VAL A 37 -4.72 2.54 4.04
CA VAL A 37 -5.77 3.53 3.80
C VAL A 37 -5.67 4.08 2.37
N TYR A 38 -4.46 4.31 1.88
CA TYR A 38 -4.21 4.69 0.50
C TYR A 38 -4.70 3.63 -0.49
N VAL A 39 -4.35 2.35 -0.33
CA VAL A 39 -4.85 1.26 -1.20
C VAL A 39 -6.39 1.17 -1.17
N TYR A 40 -7.01 1.32 0.01
CA TYR A 40 -8.47 1.27 0.16
C TYR A 40 -9.21 2.49 -0.42
N LEU A 41 -8.62 3.68 -0.32
CA LEU A 41 -9.14 4.90 -0.97
C LEU A 41 -8.89 4.89 -2.48
N TRP A 42 -7.88 4.15 -2.93
CA TRP A 42 -7.40 4.13 -4.30
C TRP A 42 -7.83 2.91 -5.12
N PHE A 43 -9.05 2.42 -4.91
CA PHE A 43 -9.81 1.77 -5.99
C PHE A 43 -10.00 2.70 -7.23
N LYS A 44 -9.61 3.99 -7.14
CA LYS A 44 -9.74 5.00 -8.21
C LYS A 44 -8.50 5.90 -8.47
N ARG A 45 -7.34 5.68 -7.85
CA ARG A 45 -6.20 6.63 -7.90
C ARG A 45 -4.83 5.94 -7.82
N SER A 46 -4.70 4.79 -8.46
CA SER A 46 -3.46 4.04 -8.64
C SER A 46 -2.29 4.90 -9.18
N GLU A 47 -2.57 5.89 -10.04
CA GLU A 47 -1.56 6.80 -10.61
C GLU A 47 -0.80 7.63 -9.56
N GLU A 48 -1.45 8.02 -8.46
CA GLU A 48 -0.80 8.78 -7.37
C GLU A 48 -0.11 7.84 -6.36
N ALA A 49 -0.54 6.58 -6.28
CA ALA A 49 -0.04 5.59 -5.34
C ALA A 49 1.32 5.02 -5.73
N ILE A 50 1.48 4.70 -7.01
CA ILE A 50 2.70 4.09 -7.57
C ILE A 50 3.97 4.87 -7.21
N PRO A 51 4.07 6.20 -7.40
CA PRO A 51 5.31 6.92 -7.09
C PRO A 51 5.65 6.91 -5.58
N LEU A 52 4.64 6.92 -4.70
CA LEU A 52 4.86 6.83 -3.25
C LEU A 52 5.31 5.42 -2.84
N CYS A 53 4.68 4.38 -3.39
CA CYS A 53 5.07 3.00 -3.15
C CYS A 53 6.48 2.71 -3.68
N ARG A 54 6.85 3.21 -4.87
CA ARG A 54 8.22 3.11 -5.39
C ARG A 54 9.24 3.77 -4.47
N LYS A 55 8.92 4.95 -3.93
CA LYS A 55 9.81 5.62 -2.97
C LYS A 55 9.97 4.82 -1.68
N ALA A 56 8.90 4.22 -1.17
CA ALA A 56 8.95 3.37 0.01
C ALA A 56 9.81 2.11 -0.25
N VAL A 57 9.63 1.45 -1.39
CA VAL A 57 10.46 0.30 -1.79
C VAL A 57 11.93 0.70 -1.99
N ALA A 58 12.22 1.90 -2.48
CA ALA A 58 13.59 2.39 -2.61
C ALA A 58 14.26 2.65 -1.24
N MET A 59 13.48 3.01 -0.22
CA MET A 59 13.97 3.21 1.15
C MET A 59 14.26 1.89 1.86
N ASP A 60 13.43 0.86 1.64
CA ASP A 60 13.67 -0.49 2.17
C ASP A 60 13.35 -1.56 1.09
N PRO A 61 14.34 -1.91 0.26
CA PRO A 61 14.15 -2.85 -0.85
C PRO A 61 13.84 -4.29 -0.42
N ASN A 62 14.17 -4.65 0.82
CA ASN A 62 14.03 -6.02 1.34
C ASN A 62 12.73 -6.21 2.14
N ASN A 63 11.90 -5.18 2.22
CA ASN A 63 10.62 -5.26 2.89
C ASN A 63 9.57 -5.92 2.00
N SER A 64 9.22 -7.18 2.30
CA SER A 64 8.22 -7.93 1.53
C SER A 64 6.87 -7.22 1.50
N GLU A 65 6.49 -6.50 2.56
CA GLU A 65 5.21 -5.79 2.61
C GLU A 65 5.20 -4.52 1.73
N LEU A 66 6.31 -3.80 1.61
CA LEU A 66 6.41 -2.67 0.68
C LEU A 66 6.38 -3.12 -0.77
N GLN A 67 7.05 -4.24 -1.09
CA GLN A 67 6.98 -4.88 -2.41
C GLN A 67 5.53 -5.28 -2.75
N LEU A 68 4.81 -5.88 -1.79
CA LEU A 68 3.40 -6.27 -1.96
C LEU A 68 2.46 -5.06 -2.14
N ARG A 69 2.75 -3.94 -1.49
CA ARG A 69 1.96 -2.71 -1.63
C ARG A 69 2.16 -2.05 -2.99
N LEU A 70 3.38 -2.05 -3.51
CA LEU A 70 3.66 -1.58 -4.86
C LEU A 70 3.02 -2.50 -5.92
N SER A 71 3.10 -3.82 -5.73
CA SER A 71 2.48 -4.77 -6.65
C SER A 71 0.97 -4.61 -6.71
N MET A 72 0.29 -4.46 -5.56
CA MET A 72 -1.14 -4.16 -5.53
C MET A 72 -1.46 -2.87 -6.30
N ALA A 73 -0.71 -1.79 -6.07
CA ALA A 73 -0.93 -0.52 -6.79
C ALA A 73 -0.76 -0.67 -8.31
N LEU A 74 0.23 -1.43 -8.77
CA LEU A 74 0.48 -1.71 -10.19
C LEU A 74 -0.57 -2.63 -10.81
N SER A 75 -1.00 -3.68 -10.10
CA SER A 75 -2.11 -4.56 -10.52
C SER A 75 -3.38 -3.76 -10.77
N PHE A 76 -3.69 -2.78 -9.92
CA PHE A 76 -4.86 -1.91 -10.10
C PHE A 76 -4.68 -0.86 -11.20
N SER A 77 -3.45 -0.53 -11.59
CA SER A 77 -3.14 0.38 -12.69
C SER A 77 -3.10 -0.29 -14.07
N GLY A 78 -3.27 -1.62 -14.12
CA GLY A 78 -3.14 -2.42 -15.35
C GLY A 78 -1.70 -2.84 -15.67
N GLU A 79 -0.73 -2.50 -14.82
CA GLU A 79 0.68 -2.89 -14.96
C GLU A 79 0.94 -4.27 -14.31
N GLY A 80 0.25 -5.28 -14.83
CA GLY A 80 0.23 -6.63 -14.26
C GLY A 80 1.58 -7.35 -14.28
N GLU A 81 2.43 -7.12 -15.29
CA GLU A 81 3.75 -7.76 -15.39
C GLU A 81 4.70 -7.30 -14.28
N GLU A 82 4.77 -5.98 -14.03
CA GLU A 82 5.64 -5.45 -12.97
C GLU A 82 5.09 -5.81 -11.59
N SER A 83 3.76 -5.85 -11.43
CA SER A 83 3.15 -6.38 -10.22
C SER A 83 3.57 -7.83 -9.93
N PHE A 84 3.51 -8.70 -10.94
CA PHE A 84 3.86 -10.11 -10.78
C PHE A 84 5.32 -10.27 -10.34
N TYR A 85 6.24 -9.54 -10.98
CA TYR A 85 7.66 -9.53 -10.60
C TYR A 85 7.88 -9.10 -9.14
N LEU A 86 7.16 -8.08 -8.67
CA LEU A 86 7.26 -7.60 -7.29
C LEU A 86 6.65 -8.58 -6.29
N ILE A 87 5.60 -9.31 -6.66
CA ILE A 87 5.03 -10.40 -5.86
C ILE A 87 6.05 -11.53 -5.71
N GLU A 88 6.69 -11.97 -6.80
CA GLU A 88 7.74 -12.99 -6.74
C GLU A 88 8.89 -12.56 -5.83
N LYS A 89 9.30 -11.30 -5.92
CA LYS A 89 10.35 -10.74 -5.06
C LYS A 89 9.92 -10.68 -3.60
N ALA A 90 8.66 -10.30 -3.31
CA ALA A 90 8.11 -10.29 -1.97
C ALA A 90 8.07 -11.71 -1.36
N LEU A 91 7.69 -12.71 -2.17
CA LEU A 91 7.67 -14.12 -1.77
C LEU A 91 9.07 -14.68 -1.50
N ALA A 92 10.06 -14.30 -2.32
CA ALA A 92 11.45 -14.70 -2.10
C ALA A 92 12.03 -14.10 -0.80
N LEU A 93 11.60 -12.90 -0.42
CA LEU A 93 12.06 -12.21 0.79
C LEU A 93 11.36 -12.71 2.06
N ASN A 94 10.06 -13.02 1.97
CA ASN A 94 9.32 -13.58 3.09
C ASN A 94 8.21 -14.54 2.62
N PRO A 95 8.51 -15.85 2.53
CA PRO A 95 7.59 -16.87 2.05
C PRO A 95 6.29 -17.01 2.88
N LEU A 96 6.26 -16.45 4.10
CA LEU A 96 5.16 -16.62 5.06
C LEU A 96 4.21 -15.41 5.14
N SER A 97 4.49 -14.31 4.43
CA SER A 97 3.75 -13.04 4.59
C SER A 97 2.62 -12.80 3.58
N SER A 98 2.43 -13.68 2.58
CA SER A 98 1.40 -13.49 1.57
C SER A 98 0.00 -13.84 2.11
N PRO A 99 -0.95 -12.88 2.19
CA PRO A 99 -2.34 -13.16 2.55
C PRO A 99 -3.16 -13.71 1.36
N ILE A 100 -2.55 -13.85 0.17
CA ILE A 100 -3.24 -14.19 -1.08
C ILE A 100 -3.42 -15.71 -1.26
N TYR A 101 -2.74 -16.54 -0.46
CA TYR A 101 -2.87 -18.00 -0.47
C TYR A 101 -3.43 -18.55 0.87
N GLN A 102 -4.60 -18.07 1.28
CA GLN A 102 -5.49 -18.84 2.17
C GLN A 102 -6.83 -19.11 1.49
#